data_AF-A0A1E3NTU5-F1
#
_entry.id   AF-A0A1E3NTU5-F1
#
_cell.length_a   1.000
_cell.length_b   1.000
_cell.length_c   1.000
_cell.angle_alpha   90.00
_cell.angle_beta   90.00
_cell.angle_gamma   90.00
#
_symmetry.space_group_name_H-M   'P 1'
#
loop_
_entity.id
_entity.type
_entity.pdbx_description
1 polymer ?
#
loop_
_entity_poly.entity_id
_entity_poly.type
_entity_poly.pdbx_seq_one_letter_code
_entity_poly.pdbx_strand_id
1 'polypeptide(L)'
;MLPVRVLRSHATNSNSFQHISVRTIIMGYRKPFAPKPKPKESHDQRALRSKRIVQLVRDALENDEPNFVPGSKPIYLPFATIKLLRPNAKHTPYQAKFIVPKSFNKLDLRDYLYHIYGLRVLNITSALMPGKFIRSMPAPYGSRYREAQIKKMTVDLIDPFVWPAESEEYIQEKELTSELNRYREEKANAINSDAEKPSKAFGGIIDKQPRPMNFVPKVVKRQMKNTKDQDIIAKKKLEAEKFISSYIQL
;
A
#
# COMPACT_ATOMS: atom_id res chain seq x y z
N MET A 1 100.01 -31.34 1.81
CA MET A 1 99.56 -32.17 0.68
C MET A 1 98.92 -31.26 -0.36
N LEU A 2 99.53 -31.13 -1.55
CA LEU A 2 98.92 -30.60 -2.78
C LEU A 2 97.94 -31.66 -3.38
N PRO A 3 97.25 -31.40 -4.50
CA PRO A 3 96.22 -30.39 -4.83
C PRO A 3 95.00 -31.07 -5.56
N VAL A 4 94.18 -30.29 -6.29
CA VAL A 4 93.37 -30.60 -7.52
C VAL A 4 91.97 -29.93 -7.43
N ARG A 5 91.76 -28.78 -8.10
CA ARG A 5 91.08 -28.59 -9.42
C ARG A 5 89.53 -28.58 -9.24
N VAL A 6 88.72 -27.64 -9.75
CA VAL A 6 88.57 -27.13 -11.13
C VAL A 6 87.87 -25.75 -11.11
N LEU A 7 88.15 -24.99 -12.17
CA LEU A 7 87.76 -23.63 -12.55
C LEU A 7 86.27 -23.39 -12.89
N ARG A 8 85.97 -22.08 -13.04
CA ARG A 8 84.95 -21.38 -13.88
C ARG A 8 83.76 -20.82 -13.07
N SER A 9 83.29 -19.58 -13.24
CA SER A 9 83.53 -18.53 -14.25
C SER A 9 83.04 -17.15 -13.75
N HIS A 10 83.63 -16.11 -14.33
CA HIS A 10 83.28 -14.69 -14.20
C HIS A 10 81.81 -14.33 -14.51
N ALA A 11 81.29 -13.32 -13.82
CA ALA A 11 80.67 -12.08 -14.36
C ALA A 11 79.83 -11.42 -13.24
N THR A 12 80.34 -10.41 -12.55
CA THR A 12 79.98 -8.99 -12.77
C THR A 12 78.51 -8.78 -13.19
N ASN A 13 77.66 -8.29 -12.29
CA ASN A 13 77.24 -6.88 -12.39
C ASN A 13 76.55 -6.42 -11.11
N SER A 14 77.15 -5.43 -10.47
CA SER A 14 76.47 -4.49 -9.59
C SER A 14 75.37 -3.79 -10.36
N ASN A 15 74.14 -3.77 -9.84
CA ASN A 15 73.28 -2.63 -10.05
C ASN A 15 72.40 -2.39 -8.83
N SER A 16 72.80 -1.35 -8.12
CA SER A 16 72.08 -0.70 -7.04
C SER A 16 70.68 -0.30 -7.49
N PHE A 17 69.64 -0.97 -6.99
CA PHE A 17 68.29 -0.45 -7.05
C PHE A 17 68.14 0.65 -6.00
N GLN A 18 68.21 1.91 -6.45
CA GLN A 18 67.76 3.04 -5.66
C GLN A 18 66.25 2.89 -5.41
N HIS A 19 65.85 2.90 -4.14
CA HIS A 19 64.46 3.02 -3.74
C HIS A 19 63.93 4.41 -4.15
N ILE A 20 63.29 4.47 -5.32
CA ILE A 20 62.49 5.63 -5.72
C ILE A 20 61.16 5.53 -4.97
N SER A 21 61.02 6.34 -3.92
CA SER A 21 59.75 6.61 -3.25
C SER A 21 58.83 7.36 -4.23
N VAL A 22 58.00 6.63 -4.96
CA VAL A 22 56.95 7.22 -5.79
C VAL A 22 55.79 7.58 -4.88
N ARG A 23 55.71 8.86 -4.49
CA ARG A 23 54.52 9.45 -3.89
C ARG A 23 53.39 9.41 -4.92
N THR A 24 52.45 8.47 -4.77
CA THR A 24 51.24 8.40 -5.60
C THR A 24 50.36 9.61 -5.27
N ILE A 25 50.33 10.58 -6.18
CA ILE A 25 49.40 11.71 -6.15
C ILE A 25 47.99 11.12 -6.29
N ILE A 26 47.15 11.34 -5.29
CA ILE A 26 45.72 10.99 -5.29
C ILE A 26 45.02 11.94 -6.27
N MET A 27 45.09 11.59 -7.54
CA MET A 27 44.31 12.23 -8.60
C MET A 27 42.89 11.65 -8.55
N GLY A 28 41.88 12.51 -8.43
CA GLY A 28 40.48 12.12 -8.25
C GLY A 28 40.04 10.99 -9.18
N TYR A 29 39.33 10.01 -8.61
CA TYR A 29 38.79 8.82 -9.26
C TYR A 29 37.84 9.16 -10.44
N ARG A 30 38.40 9.53 -11.59
CA ARG A 30 37.73 9.27 -12.88
C ARG A 30 37.99 7.79 -13.16
N LYS A 31 36.98 6.93 -12.99
CA LYS A 31 37.06 5.53 -13.44
C LYS A 31 37.49 5.57 -14.92
N PRO A 32 38.72 5.16 -15.26
CA PRO A 32 39.18 5.26 -16.64
C PRO A 32 38.44 4.17 -17.41
N PHE A 33 37.50 4.59 -18.25
CA PHE A 33 36.67 3.75 -19.12
C PHE A 33 35.58 2.93 -18.40
N ALA A 34 34.37 2.95 -18.97
CA ALA A 34 33.34 1.99 -18.58
C ALA A 34 33.86 0.57 -18.85
N PRO A 35 33.67 -0.39 -17.94
CA PRO A 35 34.06 -1.77 -18.19
C PRO A 35 33.43 -2.25 -19.49
N LYS A 36 34.23 -2.83 -20.39
CA LYS A 36 33.71 -3.41 -21.63
C LYS A 36 32.59 -4.40 -21.28
N PRO A 37 31.44 -4.35 -21.97
CA PRO A 37 30.37 -5.30 -21.71
C PRO A 37 30.91 -6.72 -21.88
N LYS A 38 30.57 -7.62 -20.97
CA LYS A 38 30.95 -9.03 -21.09
C LYS A 38 30.45 -9.58 -22.44
N PRO A 39 31.24 -10.41 -23.15
CA PRO A 39 30.79 -11.01 -24.39
C PRO A 39 29.49 -11.80 -24.14
N LYS A 40 28.52 -11.65 -25.03
CA LYS A 40 27.26 -12.40 -24.94
C LYS A 40 27.55 -13.86 -25.25
N GLU A 41 27.00 -14.77 -24.44
CA GLU A 41 27.03 -16.21 -24.73
C GLU A 41 26.42 -16.48 -26.12
N SER A 42 26.88 -17.54 -26.79
CA SER A 42 26.31 -17.94 -28.07
C SER A 42 24.86 -18.41 -27.91
N HIS A 43 24.08 -18.30 -28.98
CA HIS A 43 22.67 -18.71 -28.99
C HIS A 43 22.49 -20.16 -28.52
N ASP A 44 23.34 -21.07 -29.01
CA ASP A 44 23.23 -22.50 -28.76
C ASP A 44 23.56 -22.86 -27.30
N GLN A 45 24.56 -22.20 -26.71
CA GLN A 45 24.89 -22.37 -25.29
C GLN A 45 23.72 -21.93 -24.41
N ARG A 46 23.09 -20.80 -24.73
CA ARG A 46 21.91 -20.31 -24.02
C ARG A 46 20.72 -21.25 -24.14
N ALA A 47 20.49 -21.83 -25.32
CA ALA A 47 19.43 -22.81 -25.54
C ALA A 47 19.69 -24.13 -24.79
N LEU A 48 20.93 -24.60 -24.72
CA LEU A 48 21.30 -25.77 -23.94
C LEU A 48 21.06 -25.54 -22.43
N ARG A 49 21.42 -24.35 -21.94
CA ARG A 49 21.16 -23.95 -20.55
C ARG A 49 19.67 -23.89 -20.23
N SER A 50 18.85 -23.31 -21.11
CA SER A 50 17.40 -23.24 -20.87
C SER A 50 16.76 -24.62 -20.87
N LYS A 51 17.15 -25.51 -21.80
CA LYS A 51 16.72 -26.92 -21.81
C LYS A 51 17.05 -27.63 -20.49
N ARG A 52 18.27 -27.45 -19.98
CA ARG A 52 18.69 -28.01 -18.69
C ARG A 52 17.84 -27.49 -17.52
N ILE A 53 17.54 -26.18 -17.49
CA ILE A 53 16.69 -25.60 -16.43
C ILE A 53 15.28 -26.19 -16.48
N VAL A 54 14.71 -26.36 -17.68
CA VAL A 54 13.39 -26.97 -17.84
C VAL A 54 13.37 -28.42 -17.37
N GLN A 55 14.42 -29.20 -17.67
CA GLN A 55 14.57 -30.57 -17.16
C GLN A 55 14.63 -30.58 -15.63
N LEU A 56 15.51 -29.78 -15.02
CA LEU A 56 15.60 -29.68 -13.55
C LEU A 56 14.26 -29.31 -12.90
N VAL A 57 13.48 -28.40 -13.52
CA VAL A 57 12.15 -28.05 -13.02
C VAL A 57 11.19 -29.23 -13.13
N ARG A 58 11.21 -29.99 -14.22
CA ARG A 58 10.36 -31.19 -14.39
C ARG A 58 10.72 -32.28 -13.39
N ASP A 59 12.01 -32.60 -13.28
CA ASP A 59 12.52 -33.61 -12.35
C ASP A 59 12.16 -33.23 -10.90
N ALA A 60 12.27 -31.95 -10.54
CA ALA A 60 11.87 -31.46 -9.21
C ALA A 60 10.35 -31.55 -8.97
N LEU A 61 9.53 -31.36 -10.00
CA LEU A 61 8.08 -31.54 -9.89
C LEU A 61 7.71 -33.02 -9.73
N GLU A 62 8.40 -33.93 -10.41
CA GLU A 62 8.16 -35.38 -10.30
C GLU A 62 8.57 -35.95 -8.93
N ASN A 63 9.64 -35.40 -8.34
CA ASN A 63 10.16 -35.83 -7.03
C ASN A 63 9.59 -35.04 -5.84
N ASP A 64 8.61 -34.16 -6.06
CA ASP A 64 8.07 -33.26 -5.03
C ASP A 64 9.12 -32.37 -4.33
N GLU A 65 10.23 -32.05 -5.01
CA GLU A 65 11.31 -31.16 -4.56
C GLU A 65 11.16 -29.71 -5.05
N PRO A 66 11.71 -28.70 -4.34
CA PRO A 66 11.58 -27.30 -4.75
C PRO A 66 12.02 -27.10 -6.20
N ASN A 67 11.14 -26.54 -7.04
CA ASN A 67 11.40 -26.31 -8.47
C ASN A 67 12.36 -25.14 -8.76
N PHE A 68 13.17 -24.77 -7.77
CA PHE A 68 14.15 -23.69 -7.80
C PHE A 68 15.27 -24.00 -6.81
N VAL A 69 16.42 -23.35 -6.98
CA VAL A 69 17.53 -23.48 -6.04
C VAL A 69 17.24 -22.62 -4.81
N PRO A 70 17.11 -23.20 -3.61
CA PRO A 70 16.86 -22.43 -2.39
C PRO A 70 18.06 -21.53 -2.05
N GLY A 71 17.79 -20.41 -1.38
CA GLY A 71 18.82 -19.46 -0.97
C GLY A 71 19.72 -20.01 0.14
N SER A 72 20.97 -19.52 0.21
CA SER A 72 21.92 -19.93 1.25
C SER A 72 21.68 -19.30 2.63
N LYS A 73 20.87 -18.24 2.71
CA LYS A 73 20.60 -17.50 3.94
C LYS A 73 19.23 -17.90 4.51
N PRO A 74 19.16 -18.74 5.56
CA PRO A 74 17.89 -19.14 6.15
C PRO A 74 17.26 -17.97 6.92
N ILE A 75 15.96 -17.78 6.76
CA ILE A 75 15.15 -16.85 7.55
C ILE A 75 14.12 -17.68 8.30
N TYR A 76 14.36 -17.92 9.60
CA TYR A 76 13.52 -18.78 10.42
C TYR A 76 12.17 -18.14 10.78
N LEU A 77 12.15 -16.82 11.00
CA LEU A 77 10.96 -16.08 11.44
C LEU A 77 10.67 -14.92 10.48
N PRO A 78 10.02 -15.18 9.34
CA PRO A 78 9.68 -14.13 8.38
C PRO A 78 8.56 -13.24 8.92
N PHE A 79 8.80 -11.93 9.04
CA PHE A 79 7.76 -10.95 9.41
C PHE A 79 6.89 -10.51 8.20
N ALA A 80 7.28 -10.91 6.99
CA ALA A 80 6.66 -10.44 5.76
C ALA A 80 5.23 -10.94 5.62
N THR A 81 4.29 -10.02 5.41
CA THR A 81 2.89 -10.34 5.06
C THR A 81 2.65 -10.11 3.58
N ILE A 82 2.05 -11.10 2.91
CA ILE A 82 1.57 -10.96 1.54
C ILE A 82 0.04 -10.94 1.53
N LYS A 83 -0.55 -10.18 0.59
CA LYS A 83 -2.01 -10.10 0.45
C LYS A 83 -2.42 -10.61 -0.91
N LEU A 84 -3.19 -11.69 -0.96
CA LEU A 84 -3.79 -12.19 -2.20
C LEU A 84 -4.84 -11.18 -2.71
N LEU A 85 -4.78 -10.86 -3.98
CA LEU A 85 -5.69 -9.95 -4.65
C LEU A 85 -6.68 -10.72 -5.53
N ARG A 86 -7.89 -10.18 -5.68
CA ARG A 86 -8.85 -10.64 -6.68
C ARG A 86 -8.24 -10.51 -8.09
N PRO A 87 -8.37 -11.51 -8.97
CA PRO A 87 -7.88 -11.44 -10.34
C PRO A 87 -8.56 -10.29 -11.09
N ASN A 88 -7.80 -9.68 -12.00
CA ASN A 88 -8.30 -8.69 -12.95
C ASN A 88 -8.74 -9.42 -14.23
N ALA A 89 -9.57 -8.81 -15.07
CA ALA A 89 -10.05 -9.36 -16.33
C ALA A 89 -8.94 -9.85 -17.27
N LYS A 90 -7.74 -9.28 -17.17
CA LYS A 90 -6.57 -9.70 -17.97
C LYS A 90 -5.84 -10.95 -17.46
N HIS A 91 -6.15 -11.40 -16.25
CA HIS A 91 -5.48 -12.53 -15.62
C HIS A 91 -6.24 -13.82 -15.92
N THR A 92 -5.50 -14.89 -16.17
CA THR A 92 -6.08 -16.23 -16.35
C THR A 92 -6.33 -16.89 -14.98
N PRO A 93 -7.16 -17.95 -14.90
CA PRO A 93 -7.32 -18.73 -13.67
C PRO A 93 -6.01 -19.34 -13.15
N TYR A 94 -5.02 -19.52 -14.03
CA TYR A 94 -3.67 -19.96 -13.68
C TYR A 94 -2.79 -18.82 -13.16
N GLN A 95 -3.35 -17.63 -12.93
CA GLN A 95 -2.60 -16.48 -12.42
C GLN A 95 -3.18 -15.96 -11.12
N ALA A 96 -2.33 -15.86 -10.11
CA ALA A 96 -2.65 -15.17 -8.87
C ALA A 96 -1.81 -13.90 -8.73
N LYS A 97 -2.32 -12.93 -7.96
CA LYS A 97 -1.64 -11.66 -7.77
C LYS A 97 -1.59 -11.30 -6.30
N PHE A 98 -0.43 -10.84 -5.85
CA PHE A 98 -0.18 -10.49 -4.46
C PHE A 98 0.29 -9.04 -4.33
N ILE A 99 -0.14 -8.37 -3.27
CA ILE A 99 0.62 -7.23 -2.73
C ILE A 99 1.69 -7.81 -1.82
N VAL A 100 2.93 -7.38 -2.05
CA VAL A 100 4.11 -7.84 -1.30
C VAL A 100 4.84 -6.63 -0.71
N PRO A 101 5.67 -6.84 0.34
CA PRO A 101 6.54 -5.79 0.84
C PRO A 101 7.42 -5.20 -0.27
N LYS A 102 7.70 -3.90 -0.19
CA LYS A 102 8.48 -3.21 -1.23
C LYS A 102 9.89 -3.81 -1.41
N SER A 103 10.50 -4.27 -0.32
CA SER A 103 11.83 -4.92 -0.29
C SER A 103 11.85 -6.34 -0.86
N PHE A 104 10.68 -6.96 -1.08
CA PHE A 104 10.58 -8.39 -1.38
C PHE A 104 11.05 -8.72 -2.79
N ASN A 105 11.96 -9.67 -2.99
CA ASN A 105 12.41 -10.09 -4.31
C ASN A 105 11.44 -11.12 -4.95
N LYS A 106 11.58 -11.33 -6.27
CA LYS A 106 10.84 -12.39 -6.98
C LYS A 106 11.24 -13.78 -6.50
N LEU A 107 12.52 -13.98 -6.20
CA LEU A 107 13.02 -15.25 -5.67
C LEU A 107 12.48 -15.49 -4.26
N ASP A 108 12.50 -14.48 -3.40
CA ASP A 108 11.95 -14.56 -2.04
C ASP A 108 10.45 -14.87 -2.05
N LEU A 109 9.67 -14.31 -3.00
CA LEU A 109 8.24 -14.67 -3.12
C LEU A 109 8.04 -16.12 -3.53
N ARG A 110 8.84 -16.63 -4.46
CA ARG A 110 8.78 -18.05 -4.86
C ARG A 110 9.05 -18.94 -3.66
N ASP A 111 10.12 -18.62 -2.93
CA ASP A 111 10.58 -19.36 -1.78
C ASP A 111 9.56 -19.35 -0.63
N TYR A 112 8.98 -18.18 -0.38
CA TYR A 112 7.95 -17.96 0.64
C TYR A 112 6.66 -18.70 0.34
N LEU A 113 6.17 -18.67 -0.91
CA LEU A 113 4.97 -19.41 -1.30
C LEU A 113 5.17 -20.92 -1.21
N TYR A 114 6.37 -21.41 -1.56
CA TYR A 114 6.71 -22.82 -1.46
C TYR A 114 6.77 -23.30 0.00
N HIS A 115 7.59 -22.65 0.85
CA HIS A 115 7.84 -23.15 2.20
C HIS A 115 6.70 -22.88 3.18
N ILE A 116 5.94 -21.79 3.03
CA ILE A 116 4.86 -21.44 3.96
C ILE A 116 3.51 -21.98 3.50
N TYR A 117 3.21 -21.89 2.20
CA TYR A 117 1.91 -22.28 1.66
C TYR A 117 1.93 -23.61 0.87
N GLY A 118 3.10 -24.22 0.67
CA GLY A 118 3.22 -25.43 -0.17
C GLY A 118 2.95 -25.16 -1.66
N LEU A 119 2.91 -23.89 -2.08
CA LEU A 119 2.44 -23.50 -3.40
C LEU A 119 3.60 -23.35 -4.37
N ARG A 120 3.60 -24.20 -5.41
CA ARG A 120 4.57 -24.17 -6.49
C ARG A 120 4.19 -23.17 -7.57
N VAL A 121 5.12 -22.28 -7.90
CA VAL A 121 4.95 -21.24 -8.91
C VAL A 121 5.95 -21.43 -10.05
N LEU A 122 5.49 -21.28 -11.29
CA LEU A 122 6.34 -21.40 -12.48
C LEU A 122 7.06 -20.09 -12.78
N ASN A 123 6.32 -19.00 -12.86
CA ASN A 123 6.85 -17.69 -13.25
C ASN A 123 6.29 -16.58 -12.36
N ILE A 124 7.10 -15.53 -12.17
CA ILE A 124 6.77 -14.40 -11.31
C ILE A 124 7.12 -13.11 -12.04
N THR A 125 6.11 -12.26 -12.20
CA THR A 125 6.26 -10.89 -12.70
C THR A 125 6.06 -9.90 -11.57
N SER A 126 6.87 -8.84 -11.53
CA SER A 126 6.83 -7.82 -10.47
C SER A 126 6.55 -6.46 -11.06
N ALA A 127 5.58 -5.75 -10.50
CA ALA A 127 5.24 -4.37 -10.83
C ALA A 127 5.27 -3.50 -9.58
N LEU A 128 6.12 -2.47 -9.57
CA LEU A 128 6.14 -1.46 -8.51
C LEU A 128 5.26 -0.28 -8.93
N MET A 129 4.12 -0.11 -8.27
CA MET A 129 3.18 0.96 -8.59
C MET A 129 3.70 2.31 -8.07
N PRO A 130 3.60 3.39 -8.86
CA PRO A 130 3.94 4.72 -8.39
C PRO A 130 2.93 5.19 -7.34
N GLY A 131 3.41 5.84 -6.29
CA GLY A 131 2.57 6.52 -5.30
C GLY A 131 2.01 7.82 -5.87
N LYS A 132 0.72 8.07 -5.68
CA LYS A 132 0.07 9.33 -6.08
C LYS A 132 0.48 10.44 -5.13
N PHE A 133 0.47 11.69 -5.60
CA PHE A 133 0.64 12.83 -4.72
C PHE A 133 -0.65 13.10 -3.95
N ILE A 134 -0.56 13.16 -2.64
CA ILE A 134 -1.65 13.52 -1.73
C ILE A 134 -1.23 14.70 -0.85
N ARG A 135 -2.20 15.35 -0.22
CA ARG A 135 -1.98 16.44 0.75
C ARG A 135 -2.53 16.03 2.11
N SER A 136 -1.88 16.47 3.18
CA SER A 136 -2.49 16.37 4.51
C SER A 136 -3.70 17.30 4.60
N MET A 137 -4.73 16.86 5.33
CA MET A 137 -5.86 17.72 5.67
C MET A 137 -5.47 18.65 6.84
N PRO A 138 -5.96 19.90 6.88
CA PRO A 138 -6.92 20.52 5.97
C PRO A 138 -6.28 20.98 4.65
N ALA A 139 -6.89 20.59 3.53
CA ALA A 139 -6.60 21.20 2.23
C ALA A 139 -7.14 22.65 2.22
N PRO A 140 -6.47 23.63 1.59
CA PRO A 140 -5.29 23.52 0.72
C PRO A 140 -3.92 23.62 1.43
N TYR A 141 -3.90 23.85 2.74
CA TYR A 141 -2.71 24.27 3.51
C TYR A 141 -1.72 23.14 3.82
N GLY A 142 -2.13 21.88 3.69
CA GLY A 142 -1.26 20.73 3.92
C GLY A 142 -0.15 20.57 2.86
N SER A 143 1.03 20.14 3.32
CA SER A 143 2.17 19.83 2.44
C SER A 143 1.86 18.63 1.54
N ARG A 144 2.38 18.67 0.30
CA ARG A 144 2.20 17.59 -0.66
C ARG A 144 3.26 16.51 -0.44
N TYR A 145 2.83 15.28 -0.25
CA TYR A 145 3.71 14.11 -0.17
C TYR A 145 3.22 13.01 -1.10
N ARG A 146 4.03 11.96 -1.32
CA ARG A 146 3.61 10.80 -2.11
C ARG A 146 3.08 9.71 -1.19
N GLU A 147 2.01 9.06 -1.63
CA GLU A 147 1.58 7.78 -1.05
C GLU A 147 2.69 6.72 -1.15
N ALA A 148 2.60 5.70 -0.31
CA ALA A 148 3.52 4.58 -0.33
C ALA A 148 3.46 3.87 -1.69
N GLN A 149 4.63 3.57 -2.26
CA GLN A 149 4.72 2.74 -3.46
C GLN A 149 4.35 1.30 -3.11
N ILE A 150 3.36 0.75 -3.80
CA ILE A 150 2.87 -0.60 -3.56
C ILE A 150 3.49 -1.54 -4.59
N LYS A 151 4.17 -2.58 -4.11
CA LYS A 151 4.71 -3.63 -4.98
C LYS A 151 3.66 -4.74 -5.15
N LYS A 152 3.34 -5.04 -6.40
CA LYS A 152 2.43 -6.11 -6.78
C LYS A 152 3.20 -7.16 -7.57
N MET A 153 3.03 -8.42 -7.24
CA MET A 153 3.60 -9.52 -8.00
C MET A 153 2.50 -10.43 -8.53
N THR A 154 2.60 -10.83 -9.80
CA THR A 154 1.72 -11.83 -10.41
C THR A 154 2.50 -13.12 -10.54
N VAL A 155 1.89 -14.23 -10.16
CA VAL A 155 2.47 -15.57 -10.20
C VAL A 155 1.69 -16.44 -11.17
N ASP A 156 2.40 -17.25 -11.94
CA ASP A 156 1.81 -18.28 -12.80
C ASP A 156 1.80 -19.61 -12.03
N LEU A 157 0.60 -20.11 -11.75
CA LEU A 157 0.29 -21.30 -10.98
C LEU A 157 0.32 -22.55 -11.88
N ILE A 158 0.54 -23.71 -11.27
CA ILE A 158 0.36 -25.01 -11.94
C ILE A 158 -1.13 -25.32 -12.04
N ASP A 159 -1.83 -25.19 -10.91
CA ASP A 159 -3.27 -25.45 -10.82
C ASP A 159 -4.08 -24.17 -10.97
N PRO A 160 -5.27 -24.23 -11.59
CA PRO A 160 -6.13 -23.08 -11.71
C PRO A 160 -6.76 -22.73 -10.36
N PHE A 161 -6.90 -21.44 -10.08
CA PHE A 161 -7.56 -20.94 -8.90
C PHE A 161 -8.59 -19.86 -9.27
N VAL A 162 -9.81 -20.02 -8.75
CA VAL A 162 -10.89 -19.04 -8.89
C VAL A 162 -11.36 -18.65 -7.50
N TRP A 163 -11.50 -17.35 -7.27
CA TRP A 163 -11.99 -16.84 -6.00
C TRP A 163 -13.45 -17.25 -5.78
N PRO A 164 -13.84 -17.54 -4.51
CA PRO A 164 -15.25 -17.70 -4.19
C PRO A 164 -16.04 -16.42 -4.48
N ALA A 165 -17.35 -16.59 -4.64
CA ALA A 165 -18.30 -15.49 -4.73
C ALA A 165 -18.23 -14.62 -3.45
N GLU A 166 -18.55 -13.34 -3.59
CA GLU A 166 -18.61 -12.43 -2.44
C GLU A 166 -19.79 -12.83 -1.53
N SER A 167 -19.58 -12.78 -0.20
CA SER A 167 -20.65 -13.05 0.75
C SER A 167 -21.67 -11.91 0.75
N GLU A 168 -22.93 -12.21 1.03
CA GLU A 168 -24.00 -11.21 1.14
C GLU A 168 -23.68 -10.15 2.20
N GLU A 169 -23.11 -10.57 3.34
CA GLU A 169 -22.67 -9.68 4.42
C GLU A 169 -21.63 -8.66 3.94
N TYR A 170 -20.66 -9.10 3.14
CA TYR A 170 -19.63 -8.20 2.60
C TYR A 170 -20.22 -7.18 1.63
N ILE A 171 -21.21 -7.59 0.83
CA ILE A 171 -21.91 -6.69 -0.09
C ILE A 171 -22.68 -5.62 0.71
N GLN A 172 -23.41 -6.03 1.74
CA GLN A 172 -24.15 -5.11 2.62
C GLN A 172 -23.21 -4.13 3.35
N GLU A 173 -22.09 -4.61 3.88
CA GLU A 173 -21.09 -3.76 4.55
C GLU A 173 -20.49 -2.73 3.58
N LYS A 174 -20.20 -3.13 2.35
CA LYS A 174 -19.67 -2.26 1.31
C LYS A 174 -20.68 -1.19 0.91
N GLU A 175 -21.95 -1.54 0.73
CA GLU A 175 -23.04 -0.60 0.46
C GLU A 175 -23.20 0.39 1.62
N LEU A 176 -23.25 -0.10 2.85
CA LEU A 176 -23.31 0.73 4.05
C LEU A 176 -22.13 1.72 4.12
N THR A 177 -20.91 1.24 3.90
CA THR A 177 -19.71 2.08 3.91
C THR A 177 -19.77 3.16 2.83
N SER A 178 -20.27 2.82 1.64
CA SER A 178 -20.47 3.76 0.54
C SER A 178 -21.50 4.84 0.90
N GLU A 179 -22.65 4.45 1.45
CA GLU A 179 -23.70 5.37 1.89
C GLU A 179 -23.24 6.27 3.05
N LEU A 180 -22.48 5.73 4.02
CA LEU A 180 -21.88 6.52 5.09
C LEU A 180 -20.90 7.58 4.57
N ASN A 181 -20.04 7.21 3.63
CA ASN A 181 -19.09 8.15 3.03
C ASN A 181 -19.83 9.25 2.25
N ARG A 182 -20.85 8.87 1.47
CA ARG A 182 -21.73 9.83 0.79
C ARG A 182 -22.39 10.80 1.77
N TYR A 183 -22.95 10.30 2.86
CA TYR A 183 -23.57 11.13 3.89
C TYR A 183 -22.56 12.11 4.50
N ARG A 184 -21.36 11.63 4.84
CA ARG A 184 -20.27 12.48 5.37
C ARG A 184 -19.88 13.58 4.40
N GLU A 185 -19.74 13.25 3.11
CA GLU A 185 -19.39 14.20 2.06
C GLU A 185 -20.49 15.23 1.85
N GLU A 186 -21.75 14.81 1.76
CA GLU A 186 -22.90 15.72 1.59
C GLU A 186 -22.98 16.70 2.77
N LYS A 187 -22.81 16.23 4.01
CA LYS A 187 -22.83 17.10 5.19
C LYS A 187 -21.60 17.99 5.33
N ALA A 188 -20.41 17.49 5.00
CA ALA A 188 -19.18 18.28 5.06
C ALA A 188 -19.16 19.40 4.00
N ASN A 189 -19.78 19.15 2.85
CA ASN A 189 -19.84 20.11 1.74
C ASN A 189 -21.09 21.00 1.77
N ALA A 190 -22.03 20.78 2.70
CA ALA A 190 -23.25 21.57 2.82
C ALA A 190 -22.92 22.98 3.35
N ILE A 191 -23.16 24.00 2.52
CA ILE A 191 -22.89 25.41 2.85
C ILE A 191 -24.20 26.20 2.71
N ASN A 192 -24.44 27.16 3.62
CA ASN A 192 -25.62 28.02 3.60
C ASN A 192 -26.94 27.22 3.57
N SER A 193 -27.79 27.45 2.57
CA SER A 193 -29.09 26.78 2.40
C SER A 193 -28.99 25.28 2.16
N ASP A 194 -27.85 24.77 1.68
CA ASP A 194 -27.65 23.34 1.51
C ASP A 194 -27.59 22.60 2.85
N ALA A 195 -27.32 23.29 3.96
CA ALA A 195 -27.37 22.69 5.29
C ALA A 195 -28.79 22.23 5.69
N GLU A 196 -29.83 22.89 5.17
CA GLU A 196 -31.22 22.54 5.42
C GLU A 196 -31.75 21.49 4.42
N LYS A 197 -31.00 21.22 3.35
CA LYS A 197 -31.36 20.20 2.37
C LYS A 197 -31.20 18.81 2.99
N PRO A 198 -32.20 17.92 2.86
CA PRO A 198 -32.06 16.53 3.29
C PRO A 198 -31.02 15.83 2.42
N SER A 199 -30.19 14.99 3.05
CA SER A 199 -29.23 14.15 2.33
C SER A 199 -29.95 13.17 1.40
N LYS A 200 -29.27 12.79 0.33
CA LYS A 200 -29.71 11.72 -0.56
C LYS A 200 -29.24 10.35 -0.07
N ALA A 201 -28.21 10.32 0.78
CA ALA A 201 -27.73 9.11 1.40
C ALA A 201 -28.83 8.39 2.20
N PHE A 202 -28.79 7.06 2.23
CA PHE A 202 -29.78 6.21 2.90
C PHE A 202 -31.24 6.49 2.46
N GLY A 203 -31.42 6.86 1.18
CA GLY A 203 -32.73 7.26 0.65
C GLY A 203 -33.33 8.51 1.30
N GLY A 204 -32.53 9.33 2.00
CA GLY A 204 -32.99 10.54 2.69
C GLY A 204 -33.85 10.30 3.92
N ILE A 205 -33.78 9.09 4.49
CA ILE A 205 -34.54 8.70 5.68
C ILE A 205 -33.96 9.33 6.95
N ILE A 206 -32.64 9.51 7.01
CA ILE A 206 -31.94 9.98 8.21
C ILE A 206 -32.24 11.45 8.50
N ASP A 207 -32.20 12.28 7.46
CA ASP A 207 -32.39 13.71 7.62
C ASP A 207 -33.86 14.10 7.70
N LYS A 208 -34.15 15.11 8.53
CA LYS A 208 -35.49 15.66 8.65
C LYS A 208 -35.85 16.43 7.38
N GLN A 209 -36.95 16.01 6.75
CA GLN A 209 -37.52 16.71 5.61
C GLN A 209 -38.07 18.09 6.02
N PRO A 210 -37.88 19.13 5.19
CA PRO A 210 -38.41 20.45 5.46
C PRO A 210 -39.95 20.40 5.47
N ARG A 211 -40.56 21.05 6.46
CA ARG A 211 -42.02 21.13 6.57
C ARG A 211 -42.54 22.38 5.86
N PRO A 212 -43.72 22.33 5.23
CA PRO A 212 -44.35 23.54 4.70
C PRO A 212 -44.62 24.52 5.84
N MET A 213 -44.25 25.79 5.66
CA MET A 213 -44.45 26.84 6.66
C MET A 213 -44.85 28.16 6.02
N ASN A 214 -45.72 28.90 6.71
CA ASN A 214 -46.07 30.27 6.31
C ASN A 214 -44.92 31.23 6.62
N PHE A 215 -44.78 32.28 5.82
CA PHE A 215 -43.75 33.30 6.06
C PHE A 215 -44.12 34.16 7.27
N VAL A 216 -43.33 34.05 8.34
CA VAL A 216 -43.43 34.92 9.53
C VAL A 216 -42.04 35.47 9.86
N PRO A 217 -41.84 36.80 9.82
CA PRO A 217 -40.54 37.41 10.13
C PRO A 217 -40.05 37.05 11.54
N LYS A 218 -38.75 36.82 11.71
CA LYS A 218 -38.15 36.40 13.00
C LYS A 218 -38.45 37.37 14.14
N VAL A 219 -38.38 38.67 13.87
CA VAL A 219 -38.62 39.73 14.87
C VAL A 219 -40.08 39.73 15.34
N VAL A 220 -41.02 39.69 14.39
CA VAL A 220 -42.46 39.65 14.68
C VAL A 220 -42.82 38.38 15.44
N LYS A 221 -42.29 37.22 15.02
CA LYS A 221 -42.48 35.95 15.73
C LYS A 221 -42.02 36.02 17.19
N ARG A 222 -40.89 36.67 17.44
CA ARG A 222 -40.34 36.85 18.80
C ARG A 222 -41.22 37.78 19.64
N GLN A 223 -41.67 38.90 19.09
CA GLN A 223 -42.57 39.83 19.78
C GLN A 223 -43.88 39.15 20.15
N MET A 224 -44.54 38.49 19.19
CA MET A 224 -45.80 37.75 19.44
C MET A 224 -45.62 36.68 20.51
N LYS A 225 -44.49 35.97 20.52
CA LYS A 225 -44.19 34.96 21.55
C LYS A 225 -44.05 35.60 22.93
N ASN A 226 -43.29 36.69 23.05
CA ASN A 226 -43.10 37.38 24.32
C ASN A 226 -44.42 37.92 24.87
N THR A 227 -45.24 38.55 24.03
CA THR A 227 -46.57 39.04 24.43
C THR A 227 -47.44 37.88 24.90
N LYS A 228 -47.52 36.78 24.13
CA LYS A 228 -48.26 35.58 24.52
C LYS A 228 -47.77 35.01 25.86
N ASP A 229 -46.46 34.92 26.07
CA ASP A 229 -45.89 34.38 27.31
C ASP A 229 -46.24 35.28 28.51
N GLN A 230 -46.21 36.60 28.35
CA GLN A 230 -46.65 37.56 29.37
C GLN A 230 -48.14 37.46 29.67
N ASP A 231 -48.99 37.35 28.65
CA ASP A 231 -50.43 37.20 28.82
C ASP A 231 -50.78 35.90 29.55
N ILE A 232 -50.07 34.81 29.26
CA ILE A 232 -50.21 33.54 29.98
C ILE A 232 -49.83 33.70 31.46
N ILE A 233 -48.73 34.39 31.75
CA ILE A 233 -48.29 34.65 33.13
C ILE A 233 -49.34 35.50 33.86
N ALA A 234 -49.81 36.58 33.24
CA ALA A 234 -50.83 37.46 33.79
C ALA A 234 -52.12 36.69 34.08
N LYS A 235 -52.56 35.84 33.14
CA LYS A 235 -53.74 35.00 33.31
C LYS A 235 -53.60 34.01 34.46
N LYS A 236 -52.45 33.32 34.56
CA LYS A 236 -52.17 32.39 35.67
C LYS A 236 -52.14 33.11 37.02
N LYS A 237 -51.56 34.31 37.09
CA LYS A 237 -51.53 35.11 38.31
C LYS A 237 -52.95 35.49 38.73
N LEU A 238 -53.76 35.95 37.79
CA LEU A 238 -55.15 36.32 38.03
C LEU A 238 -56.01 35.11 38.44
N GLU A 239 -55.80 33.95 37.84
CA GLU A 239 -56.44 32.70 38.26
C GLU A 239 -56.04 32.30 39.69
N ALA A 240 -54.76 32.45 40.05
CA ALA A 240 -54.28 32.20 41.41
C ALA A 240 -54.86 33.21 42.43
N GLU A 241 -54.94 34.49 42.08
CA GLU A 241 -55.57 35.53 42.92
C GLU A 241 -57.05 35.24 43.14
N LYS A 242 -57.79 34.87 42.07
CA LYS A 242 -59.20 34.44 42.18
C LYS A 242 -59.37 33.20 43.05
N PHE A 243 -58.48 32.22 42.89
CA PHE A 243 -58.48 31.02 43.71
C PHE A 243 -58.24 31.36 45.18
N ILE A 244 -57.25 32.19 45.51
CA ILE A 244 -56.99 32.60 46.90
C ILE A 244 -58.21 33.34 47.49
N SER A 245 -58.78 34.28 46.73
CA SER A 245 -59.96 35.04 47.14
C SER A 245 -61.19 34.16 47.38
N SER A 246 -61.32 32.98 46.75
CA SER A 246 -62.45 32.09 47.02
C SER A 246 -62.35 31.32 48.34
N TYR A 247 -61.14 31.13 48.87
CA TYR A 247 -60.91 30.37 50.12
C TYR A 247 -60.67 31.25 51.35
N ILE A 248 -60.16 32.47 51.15
CA ILE A 248 -60.01 33.46 52.22
C ILE A 248 -61.15 34.46 52.07
N GLN A 249 -62.23 34.27 52.84
CA GLN A 249 -63.24 35.32 53.02
C GLN A 249 -62.65 36.40 53.93
N LEU A 250 -62.24 37.51 53.33
CA LEU A 250 -62.06 38.80 54.01
C LEU A 250 -63.41 39.50 54.12
#